data_AF-A0A836SST8-F1
#
_entry.id   AF-A0A836SST8-F1
#
_cell.length_a   1.000
_cell.length_b   1.000
_cell.length_c   1.000
_cell.angle_alpha   90.00
_cell.angle_beta   90.00
_cell.angle_gamma   90.00
#
_symmetry.space_group_name_H-M   'P 1'
#
loop_
_entity.id
_entity.type
_entity.pdbx_description
1 polymer ?
#
loop_
_entity_poly.entity_id
_entity_poly.type
_entity_poly.pdbx_seq_one_letter_code
_entity_poly.pdbx_strand_id
1 'polypeptide(L)'
;MSSSKCREFIGDDSSVLGEHINKHLNERFDVILGHRRLSIIDLSEKAHQPISNENKNIWLVFNGEIYNYIELRKELIAYGHIFKSKTDSEVVVHAYEEWGVDCVKKFNGMWAFAIWDQDYQRLFLCRDRFGIKPLYYFYNCNKFVFASEIKAILRLLKEERIPNFGIISLF
;
A
#
# COMPACT_ATOMS: atom_id res chain seq x y z
N MET A 1 26.64 -5.84 32.37
CA MET A 1 25.75 -4.76 31.87
C MET A 1 24.76 -5.40 30.89
N SER A 2 23.90 -6.32 31.38
CA SER A 2 22.44 -6.14 31.58
C SER A 2 21.70 -5.79 30.27
N SER A 3 21.48 -6.76 29.38
CA SER A 3 20.24 -7.56 29.23
C SER A 3 18.99 -6.75 28.87
N SER A 4 18.57 -6.91 27.63
CA SER A 4 17.18 -7.10 27.15
C SER A 4 16.07 -6.90 28.19
N LYS A 5 15.14 -5.98 27.89
CA LYS A 5 13.72 -6.10 28.23
C LYS A 5 12.89 -5.10 27.42
N CYS A 6 12.40 -5.53 26.25
CA CYS A 6 11.07 -5.09 25.81
C CYS A 6 10.12 -5.50 26.93
N ARG A 7 9.67 -4.54 27.74
CA ARG A 7 8.70 -4.78 28.81
C ARG A 7 7.31 -4.79 28.19
N GLU A 8 6.60 -5.90 28.37
CA GLU A 8 5.16 -6.00 28.20
C GLU A 8 4.45 -4.96 29.06
N PHE A 9 3.54 -4.21 28.46
CA PHE A 9 2.47 -3.52 29.17
C PHE A 9 1.22 -3.57 28.28
N ILE A 10 0.26 -4.41 28.68
CA ILE A 10 -1.14 -4.34 28.25
C ILE A 10 -1.76 -3.16 29.00
N GLY A 11 -2.49 -2.31 28.30
CA GLY A 11 -3.27 -1.23 28.89
C GLY A 11 -4.25 -0.66 27.88
N ASP A 12 -5.54 -0.85 28.18
CA ASP A 12 -6.67 -0.17 27.56
C ASP A 12 -6.52 1.35 27.67
N ASP A 13 -6.87 2.08 26.59
CA ASP A 13 -7.74 3.26 26.63
C ASP A 13 -7.80 3.99 25.26
N SER A 14 -9.00 3.92 24.68
CA SER A 14 -9.53 4.58 23.47
C SER A 14 -9.27 6.10 23.42
N SER A 15 -9.04 6.76 22.29
CA SER A 15 -10.05 6.99 21.25
C SER A 15 -9.47 7.83 20.07
N VAL A 16 -9.95 7.57 18.85
CA VAL A 16 -9.74 8.39 17.64
C VAL A 16 -11.12 8.68 17.03
N LEU A 17 -11.35 9.90 16.56
CA LEU A 17 -12.54 10.29 15.78
C LEU A 17 -12.28 10.04 14.28
N GLY A 18 -13.01 9.07 13.71
CA GLY A 18 -13.01 8.66 12.30
C GLY A 18 -13.97 7.48 12.12
N GLU A 19 -15.28 7.77 12.09
CA GLU A 19 -16.40 6.84 12.33
C GLU A 19 -16.43 5.53 11.50
N HIS A 20 -15.70 5.43 10.38
CA HIS A 20 -15.67 4.20 9.58
C HIS A 20 -14.51 3.24 9.90
N ILE A 21 -13.39 3.73 10.44
CA ILE A 21 -12.26 2.87 10.87
C ILE A 21 -12.53 2.36 12.30
N ASN A 22 -13.20 3.18 13.11
CA ASN A 22 -13.36 2.95 14.54
C ASN A 22 -14.18 1.71 14.92
N LYS A 23 -15.10 1.26 14.08
CA LYS A 23 -16.02 0.16 14.42
C LYS A 23 -15.32 -1.21 14.51
N HIS A 24 -14.14 -1.33 13.90
CA HIS A 24 -13.38 -2.58 13.82
C HIS A 24 -12.12 -2.61 14.68
N LEU A 25 -11.78 -1.53 15.40
CA LEU A 25 -10.53 -1.43 16.17
C LEU A 25 -10.41 -2.38 17.38
N ASN A 26 -11.49 -3.08 17.75
CA ASN A 26 -11.42 -4.14 18.77
C ASN A 26 -10.82 -5.45 18.23
N GLU A 27 -10.61 -5.54 16.91
CA GLU A 27 -9.94 -6.66 16.28
C GLU A 27 -8.48 -6.26 15.99
N ARG A 28 -7.53 -7.12 16.40
CA ARG A 28 -6.11 -6.91 16.13
C ARG A 28 -5.84 -7.31 14.68
N PHE A 29 -5.55 -6.34 13.83
CA PHE A 29 -5.16 -6.59 12.44
C PHE A 29 -3.64 -6.54 12.29
N ASP A 30 -3.07 -7.53 11.60
CA ASP A 30 -1.65 -7.54 11.26
C ASP A 30 -1.33 -6.52 10.14
N VAL A 31 -2.29 -6.24 9.26
CA VAL A 31 -2.17 -5.29 8.14
C VAL A 31 -3.49 -4.57 7.88
N ILE A 32 -3.42 -3.27 7.59
CA ILE A 32 -4.56 -2.45 7.15
C ILE A 32 -4.17 -1.72 5.87
N LEU A 33 -5.01 -1.85 4.83
CA LEU A 33 -4.87 -1.13 3.57
C LEU A 33 -6.10 -0.24 3.36
N GLY A 34 -5.89 1.04 3.09
CA GLY A 34 -6.95 2.02 2.87
C GLY A 34 -6.74 2.78 1.57
N HIS A 35 -7.83 3.05 0.86
CA HIS A 35 -7.80 3.77 -0.42
C HIS A 35 -8.97 4.75 -0.53
N ARG A 36 -8.69 5.97 -1.01
CA ARG A 36 -9.73 6.95 -1.37
C ARG A 36 -9.67 7.20 -2.87
N ARG A 37 -10.71 6.77 -3.57
CA ARG A 37 -10.73 6.66 -5.03
C ARG A 37 -11.08 8.00 -5.71
N LEU A 38 -10.32 8.33 -6.76
CA LEU A 38 -10.77 9.19 -7.86
C LEU A 38 -10.99 8.27 -9.06
N SER A 39 -12.25 8.01 -9.40
CA SER A 39 -12.62 7.01 -10.42
C SER A 39 -12.41 7.58 -11.83
N ILE A 40 -11.34 7.18 -12.51
CA ILE A 40 -11.00 7.63 -13.87
C ILE A 40 -11.23 6.50 -14.90
N ILE A 41 -10.66 5.31 -14.64
CA ILE A 41 -10.83 4.11 -15.47
C ILE A 41 -11.73 3.10 -14.74
N ASP A 42 -12.65 2.48 -15.48
CA ASP A 42 -13.65 1.51 -15.01
C ASP A 42 -14.46 2.01 -13.80
N LEU A 43 -15.55 2.73 -14.04
CA LEU A 43 -16.36 3.34 -12.97
C LEU A 43 -17.14 2.33 -12.11
N SER A 44 -17.02 1.02 -12.36
CA SER A 44 -17.77 0.01 -11.63
C SER A 44 -17.21 -0.26 -10.23
N GLU A 45 -18.05 -0.83 -9.38
CA GLU A 45 -17.69 -1.36 -8.05
C GLU A 45 -16.58 -2.41 -8.12
N LYS A 46 -16.42 -3.09 -9.26
CA LYS A 46 -15.41 -4.14 -9.46
C LYS A 46 -13.99 -3.58 -9.49
N ALA A 47 -13.84 -2.27 -9.73
CA ALA A 47 -12.58 -1.54 -9.69
C ALA A 47 -12.34 -0.85 -8.32
N HIS A 48 -13.11 -1.21 -7.29
CA HIS A 48 -12.85 -0.74 -5.93
C HIS A 48 -11.57 -1.34 -5.37
N GLN A 49 -10.89 -0.52 -4.57
CA GLN A 49 -9.66 -0.88 -3.90
C GLN A 49 -9.87 -0.87 -2.39
N PRO A 50 -9.17 -1.71 -1.62
CA PRO A 50 -8.08 -2.61 -2.04
C PRO A 50 -8.53 -3.70 -3.02
N ILE A 51 -7.78 -3.87 -4.11
CA ILE A 51 -8.09 -4.86 -5.15
C ILE A 51 -7.23 -6.10 -4.93
N SER A 52 -7.78 -7.27 -5.17
CA SER A 52 -7.09 -8.55 -4.97
C SER A 52 -7.10 -9.43 -6.20
N ASN A 53 -6.20 -10.41 -6.24
CA ASN A 53 -6.25 -11.50 -7.20
C ASN A 53 -7.46 -12.41 -6.93
N GLU A 54 -7.61 -13.45 -7.73
CA GLU A 54 -8.74 -14.40 -7.68
C GLU A 54 -8.80 -15.12 -6.34
N ASN A 55 -7.64 -15.50 -5.82
CA ASN A 55 -7.48 -16.27 -4.59
C ASN A 55 -7.54 -15.41 -3.31
N LYS A 56 -7.54 -14.08 -3.46
CA LYS A 56 -7.58 -13.12 -2.35
C LYS A 56 -6.43 -13.26 -1.34
N ASN A 57 -5.27 -13.75 -1.78
CA ASN A 57 -4.02 -13.79 -0.99
C ASN A 57 -3.08 -12.64 -1.35
N ILE A 58 -3.28 -11.96 -2.48
CA ILE A 58 -2.52 -10.77 -2.88
C ILE A 58 -3.47 -9.58 -2.95
N TRP A 59 -3.13 -8.50 -2.26
CA TRP A 59 -3.95 -7.29 -2.15
C TRP A 59 -3.16 -6.06 -2.54
N LEU A 60 -3.78 -5.13 -3.26
CA LEU A 60 -3.17 -3.91 -3.77
C LEU A 60 -3.98 -2.68 -3.39
N VAL A 61 -3.25 -1.64 -2.98
CA VAL A 61 -3.71 -0.24 -3.08
C VAL A 61 -2.79 0.52 -4.03
N PHE A 62 -3.39 1.34 -4.89
CA PHE A 62 -2.75 1.89 -6.08
C PHE A 62 -3.26 3.30 -6.36
N ASN A 63 -2.33 4.24 -6.46
CA ASN A 63 -2.54 5.60 -6.92
C ASN A 63 -1.67 5.83 -8.15
N GLY A 64 -2.26 5.86 -9.34
CA GLY A 64 -1.50 5.91 -10.57
C GLY A 64 -2.33 5.61 -11.80
N GLU A 65 -1.61 5.36 -12.88
CA GLU A 65 -2.14 4.80 -14.11
C GLU A 65 -1.04 3.96 -14.78
N ILE A 66 -1.37 2.72 -15.17
CA ILE A 66 -0.51 1.89 -16.01
C ILE A 66 -1.01 2.01 -17.46
N TYR A 67 -0.28 2.74 -18.30
CA TYR A 67 -0.69 3.06 -19.67
C TYR A 67 -0.71 1.82 -20.58
N ASN A 68 0.22 0.88 -20.39
CA ASN A 68 0.29 -0.35 -21.18
C ASN A 68 -0.50 -1.52 -20.55
N TYR A 69 -1.52 -1.23 -19.74
CA TYR A 69 -2.30 -2.27 -19.05
C TYR A 69 -3.06 -3.19 -20.01
N ILE A 70 -3.43 -2.72 -21.21
CA ILE A 70 -4.16 -3.53 -22.19
C ILE A 70 -3.27 -4.65 -22.73
N GLU A 71 -2.02 -4.32 -23.08
CA GLU A 71 -1.02 -5.27 -23.57
C GLU A 71 -0.66 -6.27 -22.47
N LEU A 72 -0.37 -5.77 -21.27
CA LEU A 72 -0.03 -6.61 -20.13
C LEU A 72 -1.18 -7.54 -19.73
N ARG A 73 -2.42 -7.05 -19.76
CA ARG A 73 -3.61 -7.88 -19.52
C ARG A 73 -3.70 -9.04 -20.50
N LYS A 74 -3.45 -8.81 -21.79
CA LYS A 74 -3.45 -9.88 -22.80
C LYS A 74 -2.36 -10.92 -22.51
N GLU A 75 -1.17 -10.48 -22.13
CA GLU A 75 -0.06 -11.35 -21.74
C GLU A 75 -0.43 -12.20 -20.52
N LEU A 76 -0.99 -11.59 -19.48
CA LEU A 76 -1.40 -12.27 -18.24
C LEU A 76 -2.57 -13.26 -18.48
N ILE A 77 -3.54 -12.92 -19.33
CA ILE A 77 -4.59 -13.87 -19.73
C ILE A 77 -3.98 -15.10 -20.41
N ALA A 78 -2.92 -14.92 -21.21
CA ALA A 78 -2.22 -16.05 -21.85
C ALA A 78 -1.47 -16.94 -20.84
N TYR A 79 -1.04 -16.38 -19.70
CA TYR A 79 -0.51 -17.15 -18.56
C TYR A 79 -1.60 -17.82 -17.70
N GLY A 80 -2.87 -17.52 -17.94
CA GLY A 80 -4.01 -18.16 -17.28
C GLY A 80 -4.70 -17.34 -16.20
N HIS A 81 -4.33 -16.06 -16.02
CA HIS A 81 -4.99 -15.18 -15.05
C HIS A 81 -6.44 -14.82 -15.47
N ILE A 82 -7.32 -14.68 -14.48
CA ILE A 82 -8.75 -14.42 -14.63
C ILE A 82 -9.10 -13.07 -13.99
N PHE A 83 -9.32 -12.08 -14.84
CA PHE A 83 -9.67 -10.74 -14.39
C PHE A 83 -11.17 -10.60 -14.09
N LYS A 84 -11.50 -9.93 -12.97
CA LYS A 84 -12.87 -9.55 -12.58
C LYS A 84 -13.23 -8.11 -12.94
N SER A 85 -12.26 -7.25 -13.26
CA SER A 85 -12.47 -5.83 -13.63
C SER A 85 -11.78 -5.48 -14.95
N LYS A 86 -11.90 -4.22 -15.39
CA LYS A 86 -11.17 -3.66 -16.53
C LYS A 86 -10.15 -2.59 -16.13
N THR A 87 -9.94 -2.34 -14.83
CA THR A 87 -8.93 -1.38 -14.38
C THR A 87 -7.51 -1.91 -14.61
N ASP A 88 -6.63 -0.97 -14.83
CA ASP A 88 -5.18 -1.11 -14.81
C ASP A 88 -4.63 -1.56 -13.45
N SER A 89 -5.25 -1.17 -12.33
CA SER A 89 -4.81 -1.62 -11.00
C SER A 89 -4.90 -3.14 -10.82
N GLU A 90 -5.87 -3.81 -11.45
CA GLU A 90 -5.94 -5.27 -11.43
C GLU A 90 -4.78 -5.92 -12.18
N VAL A 91 -4.30 -5.28 -13.26
CA VAL A 91 -3.11 -5.73 -14.00
C VAL A 91 -1.88 -5.70 -13.10
N VAL A 92 -1.75 -4.72 -12.21
CA VAL A 92 -0.64 -4.66 -11.25
C VAL A 92 -0.66 -5.85 -10.30
N VAL A 93 -1.84 -6.26 -9.82
CA VAL A 93 -1.97 -7.43 -8.93
C VAL A 93 -1.51 -8.70 -9.62
N HIS A 94 -2.06 -9.02 -10.79
CA HIS A 94 -1.69 -10.24 -11.51
C HIS A 94 -0.26 -10.20 -12.05
N ALA A 95 0.24 -9.03 -12.43
CA ALA A 95 1.64 -8.89 -12.83
C ALA A 95 2.60 -9.22 -11.67
N TYR A 96 2.25 -8.84 -10.43
CA TYR A 96 3.01 -9.24 -9.26
C TYR A 96 2.87 -10.73 -8.94
N GLU A 97 1.66 -11.29 -9.09
CA GLU A 97 1.42 -12.73 -8.93
C GLU A 97 2.30 -13.57 -9.89
N GLU A 98 2.41 -13.16 -11.15
CA GLU A 98 3.18 -13.88 -12.18
C GLU A 98 4.69 -13.61 -12.10
N TRP A 99 5.09 -12.34 -11.98
CA TRP A 99 6.49 -11.93 -12.14
C TRP A 99 7.14 -11.43 -10.84
N GLY A 100 6.43 -11.48 -9.71
CA GLY A 100 6.90 -10.95 -8.44
C GLY A 100 7.25 -9.46 -8.52
N VAL A 101 8.28 -9.04 -7.79
CA VAL A 101 8.75 -7.65 -7.77
C VAL A 101 9.28 -7.15 -9.11
N ASP A 102 9.64 -8.05 -10.02
CA ASP A 102 10.15 -7.70 -11.34
C ASP A 102 9.05 -7.20 -12.31
N CYS A 103 7.78 -7.35 -11.93
CA CYS A 103 6.63 -6.82 -12.66
C CYS A 103 6.78 -5.33 -12.98
N VAL A 104 7.42 -4.56 -12.09
CA VAL A 104 7.63 -3.11 -12.22
C VAL A 104 8.48 -2.74 -13.43
N LYS A 105 9.29 -3.68 -13.95
CA LYS A 105 10.10 -3.47 -15.16
C LYS A 105 9.24 -3.42 -16.42
N LYS A 106 8.05 -4.04 -16.40
CA LYS A 106 7.12 -4.11 -17.53
C LYS A 106 6.12 -2.95 -17.60
N PHE A 107 5.96 -2.19 -16.52
CA PHE A 107 4.97 -1.12 -16.46
C PHE A 107 5.42 0.12 -17.23
N ASN A 108 4.52 0.75 -17.96
CA ASN A 108 4.65 2.11 -18.49
C ASN A 108 3.58 2.97 -17.84
N GLY A 109 3.96 4.07 -17.18
CA GLY A 109 2.99 4.86 -16.43
C GLY A 109 3.59 5.67 -15.30
N MET A 110 2.69 6.20 -14.46
CA MET A 110 3.00 6.90 -13.22
C MET A 110 2.25 6.21 -12.08
N TRP A 111 2.91 5.90 -10.97
CA TRP A 111 2.26 5.13 -9.91
C TRP A 111 2.95 5.29 -8.56
N ALA A 112 2.14 5.08 -7.53
CA ALA A 112 2.55 4.73 -6.19
C ALA A 112 1.60 3.62 -5.73
N PHE A 113 2.15 2.49 -5.29
CA PHE A 113 1.32 1.39 -4.82
C PHE A 113 1.94 0.65 -3.64
N ALA A 114 1.09 -0.10 -2.94
CA ALA A 114 1.49 -1.09 -1.96
C ALA A 114 0.76 -2.41 -2.23
N ILE A 115 1.52 -3.50 -2.24
CA ILE A 115 1.03 -4.87 -2.35
C ILE A 115 1.26 -5.58 -1.02
N TRP A 116 0.21 -6.18 -0.47
CA TRP A 116 0.31 -7.16 0.59
C TRP A 116 0.19 -8.56 0.02
N ASP A 117 1.25 -9.34 0.17
CA ASP A 117 1.31 -10.76 -0.17
C ASP A 117 1.17 -11.57 1.12
N GLN A 118 0.05 -12.25 1.28
CA GLN A 118 -0.29 -13.00 2.47
C GLN A 118 0.52 -14.29 2.60
N ASP A 119 0.80 -14.97 1.49
CA ASP A 119 1.47 -16.27 1.51
C ASP A 119 2.92 -16.13 2.00
N TYR A 120 3.55 -15.01 1.65
CA TYR A 120 4.89 -14.69 2.09
C TYR A 120 4.96 -13.69 3.25
N GLN A 121 3.83 -13.18 3.72
CA GLN A 121 3.74 -12.10 4.72
C GLN A 121 4.62 -10.89 4.38
N ARG A 122 4.54 -10.43 3.13
CA ARG A 122 5.39 -9.35 2.61
C ARG A 122 4.57 -8.15 2.17
N LEU A 123 5.04 -6.97 2.58
CA LEU A 123 4.55 -5.70 2.09
C LEU A 123 5.55 -5.13 1.06
N PHE A 124 5.11 -4.96 -0.17
CA PHE A 124 5.90 -4.41 -1.27
C PHE A 124 5.38 -3.04 -1.68
N LEU A 125 6.20 -2.00 -1.51
CA LEU A 125 5.87 -0.63 -1.92
C LEU A 125 6.70 -0.27 -3.16
N CYS A 126 6.06 0.41 -4.11
CA CYS A 126 6.73 0.87 -5.32
C CYS A 126 6.25 2.26 -5.73
N ARG A 127 7.18 3.05 -6.28
CA ARG A 127 6.89 4.29 -7.01
C ARG A 127 7.39 4.16 -8.45
N ASP A 128 6.81 4.93 -9.35
CA ASP A 128 7.33 5.09 -10.69
C ASP A 128 8.74 5.71 -10.70
N ARG A 129 9.41 5.61 -11.85
CA ARG A 129 10.85 5.93 -12.01
C ARG A 129 11.17 7.38 -11.71
N PHE A 130 10.22 8.28 -11.93
CA PHE A 130 10.39 9.71 -11.68
C PHE A 130 9.75 10.15 -10.36
N GLY A 131 9.10 9.22 -9.63
CA GLY A 131 8.37 9.51 -8.42
C GLY A 131 7.23 10.51 -8.64
N ILE A 132 6.52 10.43 -9.77
CA ILE A 132 5.42 11.35 -10.09
C ILE A 132 4.32 11.26 -9.03
N LYS A 133 3.96 10.05 -8.61
CA LYS A 133 2.97 9.86 -7.54
C LYS A 133 3.66 9.85 -6.17
N PRO A 134 3.14 10.61 -5.18
CA PRO A 134 3.75 10.67 -3.87
C PRO A 134 3.47 9.39 -3.06
N LEU A 135 4.48 8.96 -2.32
CA LEU A 135 4.40 7.84 -1.37
C LEU A 135 5.38 8.13 -0.24
N TYR A 136 4.83 8.34 0.95
CA TYR A 136 5.57 8.55 2.18
C TYR A 136 5.43 7.30 3.03
N TYR A 137 6.46 7.01 3.84
CA TYR A 137 6.38 5.96 4.83
C TYR A 137 7.07 6.40 6.14
N PHE A 138 6.67 5.73 7.21
CA PHE A 138 7.32 5.75 8.51
C PHE A 138 7.47 4.33 8.99
N TYR A 139 8.62 4.02 9.59
CA TYR A 139 8.88 2.73 10.18
C TYR A 139 9.60 2.90 11.51
N ASN A 140 9.14 2.17 12.52
CA ASN A 140 9.88 1.93 13.76
C ASN A 140 9.75 0.45 14.16
N CYS A 141 10.35 0.05 15.28
CA CYS A 141 10.40 -1.34 15.73
C CYS A 141 9.04 -2.08 15.78
N ASN A 142 7.92 -1.36 15.90
CA ASN A 142 6.59 -1.97 16.10
C ASN A 142 5.57 -1.65 14.99
N LYS A 143 5.80 -0.63 14.16
CA LYS A 143 4.82 -0.19 13.16
C LYS A 143 5.49 0.24 11.85
N PHE A 144 4.89 -0.19 10.74
CA PHE A 144 5.15 0.35 9.41
C PHE A 144 3.88 1.05 8.93
N VAL A 145 4.01 2.28 8.46
CA VAL A 145 2.88 3.12 8.03
C VAL A 145 3.27 3.78 6.71
N PHE A 146 2.36 3.79 5.75
CA PHE A 146 2.57 4.51 4.49
C PHE A 146 1.33 5.30 4.09
N ALA A 147 1.52 6.34 3.29
CA ALA A 147 0.43 7.16 2.75
C ALA A 147 0.89 7.97 1.53
N SER A 148 -0.06 8.40 0.71
CA SER A 148 0.21 9.33 -0.40
C SER A 148 0.59 10.74 0.07
N GLU A 149 0.30 11.10 1.33
CA GLU A 149 0.62 12.40 1.89
C GLU A 149 1.18 12.28 3.31
N ILE A 150 2.26 13.02 3.60
CA ILE A 150 2.93 13.00 4.91
C ILE A 150 1.99 13.35 6.07
N LYS A 151 1.00 14.22 5.84
CA LYS A 151 0.03 14.65 6.87
C LYS A 151 -0.78 13.49 7.46
N ALA A 152 -1.05 12.45 6.66
CA ALA A 152 -1.78 11.27 7.13
C ALA A 152 -0.94 10.48 8.14
N ILE A 153 0.36 10.32 7.86
CA ILE A 153 1.31 9.67 8.76
C ILE A 153 1.48 10.51 10.04
N LEU A 154 1.70 11.83 9.90
CA LEU A 154 1.90 12.73 11.05
C LEU A 154 0.70 12.76 12.01
N ARG A 155 -0.52 12.56 11.49
CA ARG A 155 -1.72 12.44 12.32
C ARG A 155 -1.75 11.16 13.15
N LEU A 156 -1.19 10.07 12.61
CA LEU A 156 -1.14 8.78 13.29
C LEU A 156 -0.02 8.73 14.35
N LEU A 157 1.13 9.31 14.06
CA LEU A 157 2.30 9.12 14.91
C LEU A 157 2.17 9.78 16.29
N LYS A 158 1.48 10.93 16.43
CA LYS A 158 1.48 11.73 17.67
C LYS A 158 2.89 12.02 18.26
N GLU A 159 3.96 11.71 17.52
CA GLU A 159 5.34 11.87 17.96
C GLU A 159 5.79 13.33 17.81
N GLU A 160 6.79 13.69 18.61
CA GLU A 160 7.36 15.03 18.60
C GLU A 160 8.04 15.30 17.24
N ARG A 161 7.68 16.41 16.62
CA ARG A 161 8.13 16.74 15.26
C ARG A 161 9.45 17.49 15.36
N ILE A 162 10.54 16.74 15.32
CA ILE A 162 11.88 17.33 15.33
C ILE A 162 12.32 17.54 13.87
N PRO A 163 12.58 18.77 13.43
CA PRO A 163 13.20 19.01 12.13
C PRO A 163 14.49 18.21 12.00
N ASN A 164 14.75 17.62 10.83
CA ASN A 164 16.04 17.03 10.57
C ASN A 164 17.08 18.14 10.33
N PHE A 165 17.63 18.68 11.41
CA PHE A 165 18.62 19.75 11.36
C PHE A 165 19.90 19.37 10.60
N GLY A 166 20.19 18.06 10.44
CA GLY A 166 21.32 17.60 9.63
C GLY A 166 21.17 17.84 8.12
N ILE A 167 19.94 18.06 7.62
CA ILE A 167 19.70 18.48 6.23
C ILE A 167 19.86 20.00 6.09
N ILE A 168 19.60 20.76 7.16
CA ILE A 168 19.65 22.22 7.15
C ILE A 168 21.10 22.73 7.16
N SER A 169 22.04 21.97 7.73
CA SER A 169 23.47 22.32 7.79
C SER A 169 24.24 22.10 6.47
N LEU A 170 23.57 21.72 5.38
CA LEU A 170 24.17 21.54 4.04
C LEU A 170 23.97 22.75 3.11
N PHE A 171 23.45 23.86 3.65
CA PHE A 171 23.41 25.18 3.01
C PHE A 171 24.11 26.21 3.90
#